data_AF-A0A9D8K032-F1
#
_entry.id   AF-A0A9D8K032-F1
#
_cell.length_a   1.000
_cell.length_b   1.000
_cell.length_c   1.000
_cell.angle_alpha   90.00
_cell.angle_beta   90.00
_cell.angle_gamma   90.00
#
_symmetry.space_group_name_H-M   'P 1'
#
loop_
_entity.id
_entity.type
_entity.pdbx_description
1 polymer ?
#
loop_
_entity_poly.entity_id
_entity_poly.type
_entity_poly.pdbx_seq_one_letter_code
_entity_poly.pdbx_strand_id
1 'polypeptide(L)' 'MALNKQITQDDIAQMARRIAEVAHPVKIILFGSRARGNARPDSDIDLWVIERDPVSHRRESTNVRKR' A
#
# COMPACT_ATOMS: atom_id res chain seq x y z
N MET A 1 20.78 -10.43 13.43
CA MET A 1 20.40 -10.77 12.04
C MET A 1 18.94 -10.41 11.88
N ALA A 2 18.61 -9.42 11.04
CA ALA A 2 17.21 -9.11 10.76
C ALA A 2 16.58 -10.31 10.06
N LEU A 3 15.46 -10.81 10.58
CA LEU A 3 14.62 -11.75 9.87
C LEU A 3 14.16 -11.04 8.59
N ASN A 4 14.73 -11.39 7.44
CA ASN A 4 14.23 -10.94 6.14
C ASN A 4 12.90 -11.66 5.92
N LYS A 5 11.83 -11.12 6.51
CA LYS A 5 10.47 -11.63 6.32
C LYS A 5 10.11 -11.35 4.87
N GLN A 6 9.93 -12.42 4.10
CA GLN A 6 9.46 -12.31 2.73
C GLN A 6 8.03 -11.79 2.76
N ILE A 7 7.80 -10.61 2.18
CA ILE A 7 6.46 -10.05 2.00
C ILE A 7 5.71 -10.90 0.97
N THR A 8 4.55 -11.41 1.38
CA THR A 8 3.67 -12.24 0.57
C THR A 8 2.58 -11.42 -0.11
N GLN A 9 1.82 -12.04 -1.02
CA GLN A 9 0.62 -11.41 -1.59
C GLN A 9 -0.45 -11.15 -0.53
N ASP A 10 -0.57 -12.02 0.48
CA ASP A 10 -1.50 -11.84 1.59
C ASP A 10 -1.14 -10.64 2.47
N ASP A 11 0.16 -10.38 2.67
CA ASP A 11 0.62 -9.17 3.36
C ASP A 11 0.20 -7.91 2.58
N ILE A 12 0.36 -7.91 1.25
CA ILE A 12 -0.03 -6.79 0.39
C ILE A 12 -1.56 -6.60 0.40
N ALA A 13 -2.33 -7.69 0.33
CA ALA A 13 -3.79 -7.65 0.42
C ALA A 13 -4.26 -7.08 1.76
N GLN A 14 -3.61 -7.45 2.86
CA GLN A 14 -3.89 -6.87 4.19
C GLN A 14 -3.58 -5.37 4.24
N MET A 15 -2.47 -4.92 3.66
CA MET A 15 -2.15 -3.49 3.57
C MET A 15 -3.21 -2.72 2.76
N ALA A 16 -3.60 -3.25 1.60
CA ALA A 16 -4.64 -2.66 0.77
C ALA A 16 -5.98 -2.57 1.53
N ARG A 17 -6.34 -3.62 2.28
CA ARG A 17 -7.55 -3.62 3.12
C ARG A 17 -7.51 -2.52 4.18
N ARG A 18 -6.39 -2.38 4.92
CA ARG A 18 -6.24 -1.32 5.94
C ARG A 18 -6.32 0.08 5.35
N ILE A 19 -5.73 0.30 4.17
CA ILE A 19 -5.86 1.56 3.44
C ILE A 19 -7.33 1.81 3.07
N ALA A 20 -8.03 0.78 2.57
CA ALA A 20 -9.42 0.90 2.18
C ALA A 20 -10.35 1.25 3.35
N GLU A 21 -10.10 0.70 4.53
CA GLU A 21 -10.87 0.98 5.76
C GLU A 21 -10.75 2.43 6.23
N VAL A 22 -9.66 3.12 5.92
CA VAL A 22 -9.42 4.51 6.37
C VAL A 22 -9.74 5.52 5.28
N ALA A 23 -9.26 5.29 4.06
CA ALA A 23 -9.33 6.24 2.96
C ALA A 23 -10.55 6.06 2.05
N HIS A 24 -11.29 4.94 2.16
CA HIS A 24 -12.46 4.65 1.33
C HIS A 24 -12.24 4.92 -0.17
N PRO A 25 -11.11 4.44 -0.76
CA PRO A 25 -10.75 4.79 -2.12
C PRO A 25 -11.69 4.11 -3.12
N VAL A 26 -11.77 4.69 -4.31
CA VAL A 26 -12.42 4.10 -5.48
C VAL A 26 -11.66 2.86 -5.95
N LYS A 27 -10.32 2.89 -5.88
CA LYS A 27 -9.48 1.79 -6.31
C LYS A 27 -8.11 1.83 -5.62
N ILE A 28 -7.56 0.65 -5.35
CA ILE A 28 -6.16 0.46 -4.97
C ILE A 28 -5.51 -0.42 -6.03
N ILE A 29 -4.36 0.01 -6.55
CA ILE A 29 -3.61 -0.71 -7.60
C ILE A 29 -2.19 -0.96 -7.12
N LEU A 30 -1.79 -2.24 -7.08
CA LEU A 30 -0.40 -2.63 -6.90
C LEU A 30 0.38 -2.38 -8.20
N PHE A 31 1.49 -1.67 -8.11
CA PHE A 31 2.41 -1.47 -9.23
C PHE A 31 3.85 -1.79 -8.81
N GLY A 32 4.83 -1.40 -9.63
CA GLY A 32 6.23 -1.58 -9.31
C GLY A 32 6.71 -3.03 -9.40
N SER A 33 7.81 -3.33 -8.72
CA SER A 33 8.52 -4.62 -8.84
C SER A 33 7.69 -5.80 -8.33
N ARG A 34 6.85 -5.58 -7.30
CA ARG A 34 5.99 -6.60 -6.72
C ARG A 34 4.83 -7.00 -7.63
N ALA A 35 4.28 -6.05 -8.39
CA ALA A 35 3.29 -6.36 -9.43
C ALA A 35 3.91 -7.14 -10.60
N ARG A 36 5.18 -6.88 -10.93
CA ARG A 36 5.89 -7.50 -12.06
C ARG A 36 6.51 -8.86 -11.72
N GLY A 37 6.49 -9.27 -10.46
CA GLY A 37 7.10 -10.54 -10.01
C GLY A 37 8.63 -10.53 -9.95
N ASN A 38 9.27 -9.36 -10.04
CA ASN A 38 10.73 -9.22 -9.97
C ASN A 38 11.22 -8.51 -8.69
N ALA A 39 10.36 -8.46 -7.67
CA ALA A 39 10.69 -7.89 -6.37
C ALA A 39 11.71 -8.73 -5.61
N ARG A 40 12.67 -8.04 -4.98
CA ARG A 40 13.57 -8.62 -3.99
C ARG A 40 12.91 -8.61 -2.60
N PRO A 41 13.45 -9.36 -1.62
CA PRO A 41 12.93 -9.34 -0.26
C PRO A 41 12.84 -7.94 0.36
N ASP A 42 13.76 -7.04 -0.01
CA ASP A 42 13.86 -5.66 0.48
C ASP A 42 13.21 -4.62 -0.45
N SER A 43 12.54 -5.05 -1.52
CA SER A 43 11.84 -4.12 -2.41
C SER A 43 10.66 -3.45 -1.71
N ASP A 44 10.47 -2.16 -1.99
CA ASP A 44 9.31 -1.40 -1.54
C ASP A 44 7.98 -1.98 -2.07
N ILE A 45 6.88 -1.52 -1.49
CA ILE A 45 5.51 -1.85 -1.91
C ILE A 45 4.88 -0.58 -2.47
N ASP A 46 4.62 -0.60 -3.76
CA ASP A 46 4.11 0.54 -4.51
C ASP A 46 2.59 0.41 -4.74
N LEU A 47 1.80 1.30 -4.13
CA LEU A 47 0.34 1.31 -4.24
C LEU A 47 -0.16 2.66 -4.78
N TRP A 48 -1.01 2.62 -5.80
CA TRP A 48 -1.81 3.77 -6.21
C TRP A 48 -3.18 3.69 -5.54
N VAL A 49 -3.51 4.73 -4.79
CA VAL A 49 -4.79 4.89 -4.11
C VAL A 49 -5.55 5.99 -4.85
N ILE A 50 -6.65 5.60 -5.49
CA ILE A 50 -7.48 6.49 -6.31
C ILE A 50 -8.71 6.86 -5.49
N GLU A 51 -8.86 8.15 -5.19
CA GLU A 51 -9.95 8.70 -4.38
C GLU A 51 -10.89 9.53 -5.25
N ARG A 52 -12.17 9.59 -4.87
CA ARG A 52 -13.21 10.27 -5.65
C ARG A 52 -13.19 11.78 -5.41
N ASP A 53 -13.00 12.18 -4.16
CA ASP A 53 -12.92 13.57 -3.70
C ASP A 53 -11.73 13.72 -2.75
N PRO A 54 -10.51 14.04 -3.25
CA PRO A 54 -9.31 14.08 -2.42
C PRO A 54 -9.39 15.22 -1.39
N VAL A 55 -9.44 14.89 -0.10
CA VAL A 55 -9.60 15.84 1.00
C VAL A 55 -8.25 16.48 1.33
N SER A 56 -7.72 17.32 0.45
CA SER A 56 -6.41 18.00 0.56
C SER A 56 -5.23 17.05 0.88
N HIS A 57 -4.29 16.89 -0.06
CA HIS A 57 -3.24 15.83 -0.04
C HIS A 57 -2.41 15.73 1.25
N ARG A 58 -2.38 16.79 2.08
CA ARG A 58 -1.65 16.85 3.36
C ARG A 58 -2.35 16.10 4.51
N ARG A 59 -3.68 16.00 4.52
CA ARG A 59 -4.42 15.35 5.62
C ARG A 59 -4.53 13.83 5.42
N GLU A 60 -4.80 13.35 4.21
CA GLU A 60 -4.92 11.92 3.91
C GLU A 60 -3.62 11.14 4.10
N SER A 61 -2.50 11.64 3.56
CA SER A 61 -1.19 11.00 3.72
C SER A 61 -0.79 10.83 5.18
N THR A 62 -1.24 11.74 6.04
CA THR A 62 -1.02 11.69 7.49
C THR A 62 -1.88 10.63 8.17
N ASN A 63 -3.12 10.43 7.71
CA ASN A 63 -4.03 9.41 8.27
C ASN A 63 -3.54 7.99 7.95
N VAL A 64 -3.05 7.76 6.73
CA VAL A 64 -2.50 6.45 6.31
C VAL A 64 -1.21 6.10 7.06
N ARG A 65 -0.38 7.08 7.41
CA ARG A 65 0.92 6.84 8.06
C ARG A 65 0.86 6.67 9.59
N LYS A 66 -0.26 7.03 10.24
CA LYS A 66 -0.35 7.15 11.71
C LYS A 66 -1.02 5.97 12.42
N ARG A 67 -1.47 4.93 11.72
CA ARG A 67 -2.24 3.81 12.26
C ARG A 67 -1.67 2.48 11.78
#